data_AF-A0A832G8X7-F1
#
_entry.id   AF-A0A832G8X7-F1
#
_cell.length_a   1.000
_cell.length_b   1.000
_cell.length_c   1.000
_cell.angle_alpha   90.00
_cell.angle_beta   90.00
_cell.angle_gamma   90.00
#
_symmetry.space_group_name_H-M   'P 1'
#
loop_
_entity.id
_entity.type
_entity.pdbx_description
1 polymer ?
#
loop_
_entity_poly.entity_id
_entity_poly.type
_entity_poly.pdbx_seq_one_letter_code
_entity_poly.pdbx_strand_id
1 'polypeptide(L)' 'MRAERVLGFIRLIRPVNCLMMGLAVVVGAFIGMRSLTIEYEALTRLIIGFITAFTLTGASMAINDYYDREIDAVN' A
#
# COMPACT_ATOMS: atom_id res chain seq x y z
N MET A 1 -3.47 -24.47 -9.72
CA MET A 1 -4.65 -23.68 -10.15
C MET A 1 -5.09 -22.56 -9.22
N ARG A 2 -5.45 -22.77 -7.92
CA ARG A 2 -5.88 -21.64 -7.05
C ARG A 2 -4.72 -20.81 -6.49
N ALA A 3 -3.64 -21.45 -6.06
CA ALA A 3 -2.49 -20.77 -5.45
C ALA A 3 -1.73 -19.86 -6.43
N GLU A 4 -1.56 -20.30 -7.68
CA GLU A 4 -0.85 -19.51 -8.72
C GLU A 4 -1.55 -18.20 -9.04
N ARG A 5 -2.88 -18.18 -9.05
CA ARG A 5 -3.65 -16.95 -9.26
C ARG A 5 -3.48 -15.98 -8.11
N VAL A 6 -3.54 -16.47 -6.88
CA VAL A 6 -3.31 -15.65 -5.68
C VAL A 6 -1.91 -15.08 -5.70
N LEU A 7 -0.91 -15.89 -6.03
CA LEU A 7 0.47 -15.42 -6.14
C LEU A 7 0.63 -14.35 -7.24
N GLY A 8 -0.08 -14.51 -8.36
CA GLY A 8 -0.16 -13.50 -9.42
C GLY A 8 -0.68 -12.16 -8.91
N PHE A 9 -1.80 -12.16 -8.16
CA PHE A 9 -2.35 -10.93 -7.57
C PHE A 9 -1.41 -10.30 -6.53
N ILE A 10 -0.76 -11.12 -5.69
CA ILE A 10 0.22 -10.62 -4.72
C ILE A 10 1.40 -9.98 -5.46
N ARG A 11 1.88 -10.59 -6.55
CA ARG A 11 2.97 -10.01 -7.34
C ARG A 11 2.56 -8.70 -8.02
N LEU A 12 1.33 -8.63 -8.53
CA LEU A 12 0.77 -7.47 -9.23
C LEU A 12 0.78 -6.21 -8.35
N ILE A 13 0.35 -6.30 -7.09
CA ILE A 13 0.31 -5.14 -6.19
C ILE A 13 1.70 -4.67 -5.73
N ARG A 14 2.75 -5.45 -6.04
CA ARG A 14 4.14 -5.31 -5.56
C ARG A 14 4.21 -4.89 -4.08
N PRO A 15 4.09 -5.85 -3.15
CA PRO A 15 3.74 -5.59 -1.75
C PRO A 15 4.77 -4.74 -1.00
N VAL A 16 6.03 -4.74 -1.42
CA VAL A 16 7.08 -3.90 -0.83
C VAL A 16 6.74 -2.41 -1.01
N ASN A 17 6.28 -2.00 -2.20
CA ASN A 17 5.88 -0.59 -2.44
C ASN A 17 4.64 -0.22 -1.61
N CYS A 18 3.69 -1.13 -1.46
CA CYS A 18 2.52 -0.92 -0.61
C CYS A 18 2.90 -0.75 0.86
N LEU A 19 3.85 -1.57 1.36
CA LEU A 19 4.40 -1.43 2.71
C LEU A 19 5.11 -0.08 2.90
N MET A 20 5.91 0.35 1.93
CA MET A 20 6.57 1.65 1.96
C MET A 20 5.56 2.79 2.10
N MET A 21 4.46 2.77 1.34
CA MET A 21 3.44 3.80 1.43
C MET A 21 2.71 3.79 2.79
N GLY A 22 2.38 2.59 3.30
CA GLY A 22 1.81 2.46 4.64
C GLY A 22 2.74 3.04 5.73
N LEU A 23 4.04 2.75 5.66
CA LEU A 23 5.04 3.32 6.57
C LEU A 23 5.14 4.84 6.43
N ALA A 24 5.04 5.38 5.22
CA ALA A 24 5.04 6.83 5.00
C ALA A 24 3.87 7.53 5.71
N VAL A 25 2.67 6.91 5.73
CA VAL A 25 1.53 7.42 6.51
C VAL A 25 1.83 7.45 8.00
N VAL A 26 2.43 6.37 8.54
CA VAL A 26 2.79 6.29 9.95
C VAL A 26 3.79 7.40 10.31
N VAL A 27 4.85 7.56 9.50
CA VAL A 27 5.85 8.62 9.69
C VAL A 27 5.21 10.01 9.61
N GLY A 28 4.36 10.26 8.62
CA GLY A 28 3.66 11.53 8.47
C GLY A 28 2.76 11.86 9.67
N ALA A 29 2.06 10.86 10.20
CA ALA A 29 1.24 11.02 11.40
C ALA A 29 2.08 11.32 12.65
N PHE A 30 3.24 10.68 12.83
CA PHE A 30 4.16 11.00 13.93
C PHE A 30 4.67 12.44 13.84
N ILE A 31 5.04 12.91 12.64
CA ILE A 31 5.46 14.29 12.42
C ILE A 31 4.32 15.26 12.77
N GLY A 32 3.08 14.94 12.39
CA GLY A 32 1.90 15.78 12.64
C GLY A 32 1.45 15.85 14.10
N MET A 33 1.54 14.75 14.86
CA MET A 33 1.07 14.69 16.25
C MET A 33 1.93 15.50 17.21
N ARG A 34 3.21 15.76 16.88
CA ARG A 34 4.18 16.48 17.75
C ARG A 34 4.28 15.93 19.18
N SER A 35 3.86 14.68 19.38
CA SER A 35 3.82 13.97 20.66
C SER A 35 4.19 12.50 20.41
N LEU A 36 4.87 11.89 21.37
CA LEU A 36 5.27 10.48 21.33
C LEU A 36 4.24 9.56 22.00
N THR A 37 3.20 10.13 22.62
CA THR A 37 2.15 9.36 23.30
C THR A 37 1.06 9.01 22.29
N ILE A 38 0.87 7.71 22.04
CA ILE A 38 -0.20 7.22 21.15
C ILE A 38 -1.41 6.86 22.01
N GLU A 39 -2.46 7.67 21.90
CA GLU A 39 -3.77 7.33 22.46
C GLU A 39 -4.45 6.24 21.63
N TYR A 40 -5.40 5.52 22.23
CA TYR A 40 -6.11 4.42 21.56
C TYR A 40 -6.80 4.86 20.25
N GLU A 41 -7.34 6.08 20.22
CA GLU A 41 -7.93 6.65 19.01
C GLU A 41 -6.89 6.93 17.92
N ALA A 42 -5.71 7.44 18.29
CA ALA A 42 -4.60 7.68 17.37
C ALA A 42 -4.07 6.36 16.77
N LEU A 43 -3.98 5.30 17.58
CA LEU A 43 -3.59 3.97 17.09
C LEU A 43 -4.58 3.43 16.04
N THR A 44 -5.88 3.59 16.30
CA THR A 44 -6.92 3.14 15.37
C THR A 44 -6.84 3.90 14.04
N ARG A 45 -6.65 5.22 14.09
CA ARG A 45 -6.45 6.07 12.90
C ARG A 45 -5.18 5.70 12.13
N LEU A 46 -4.08 5.37 12.82
CA LEU A 46 -2.83 4.91 12.20
C LEU A 46 -3.01 3.59 11.45
N ILE A 47 -3.70 2.61 12.07
CA ILE A 47 -3.95 1.30 11.43
C ILE A 47 -4.81 1.47 10.19
N ILE A 48 -5.91 2.23 10.28
CA ILE A 48 -6.80 2.48 9.14
C ILE A 48 -6.06 3.27 8.06
N GLY A 49 -5.27 4.29 8.43
CA GLY A 49 -4.46 5.06 7.51
C GLY A 49 -3.42 4.20 6.78
N PHE A 50 -2.72 3.33 7.50
CA PHE A 50 -1.78 2.37 6.92
C PHE A 50 -2.47 1.43 5.93
N ILE A 51 -3.60 0.82 6.31
CA ILE A 51 -4.36 -0.09 5.44
C ILE A 51 -4.86 0.65 4.21
N THR A 52 -5.34 1.89 4.37
CA THR A 52 -5.80 2.74 3.27
C THR A 52 -4.67 3.00 2.30
N ALA A 53 -3.50 3.44 2.77
CA ALA A 53 -2.35 3.68 1.92
C ALA A 53 -1.84 2.41 1.23
N PHE A 54 -1.76 1.29 1.96
CA PHE A 54 -1.36 0.00 1.40
C PHE A 54 -2.28 -0.43 0.25
N THR A 55 -3.59 -0.41 0.49
CA THR A 55 -4.59 -0.82 -0.50
C THR A 55 -4.68 0.17 -1.67
N LEU A 56 -4.56 1.47 -1.42
CA LEU A 56 -4.53 2.51 -2.45
C LEU A 56 -3.33 2.35 -3.37
N THR A 57 -2.13 2.12 -2.83
CA THR A 57 -0.93 1.86 -3.64
C THR A 57 -1.06 0.57 -4.43
N GLY A 58 -1.60 -0.49 -3.82
CA GLY A 58 -1.85 -1.75 -4.53
C GLY A 58 -2.82 -1.58 -5.69
N ALA A 59 -3.90 -0.82 -5.50
CA ALA A 59 -4.84 -0.47 -6.56
C ALA A 59 -4.17 0.39 -7.65
N SER A 60 -3.36 1.38 -7.27
CA SER A 60 -2.62 2.22 -8.21
C SER A 60 -1.68 1.40 -9.09
N MET A 61 -1.03 0.38 -8.53
CA MET A 61 -0.10 -0.49 -9.26
C MET A 61 -0.83 -1.43 -10.22
N ALA A 62 -1.95 -2.00 -9.77
CA ALA A 62 -2.79 -2.81 -10.65
C ALA A 62 -3.38 -2.00 -11.81
N ILE A 63 -3.79 -0.76 -11.55
CA ILE A 63 -4.25 0.17 -12.58
C ILE A 63 -3.09 0.54 -13.52
N ASN A 64 -1.91 0.82 -12.98
CA ASN A 64 -0.73 1.13 -13.78
C ASN A 64 -0.40 0.01 -14.77
N ASP A 65 -0.26 -1.23 -14.28
CA ASP A 65 0.03 -2.40 -15.12
C ASP A 65 -1.10 -2.68 -16.14
N TYR A 66 -2.35 -2.26 -15.88
CA TYR A 66 -3.44 -2.37 -16.86
C TYR A 66 -3.25 -1.42 -18.04
N TYR A 67 -2.92 -0.16 -17.77
CA TYR A 67 -2.68 0.84 -18.81
C TYR A 67 -1.35 0.60 -19.54
N ASP A 68 -0.34 0.14 -18.81
CA ASP A 68 1.00 -0.15 -19.36
C ASP A 68 1.07 -1.51 -20.06
N ARG A 69 -0.03 -2.28 -20.13
CA ARG A 69 -0.06 -3.62 -20.73
C ARG A 69 0.57 -3.69 -22.13
N GLU A 70 0.31 -2.71 -22.99
CA GLU A 70 0.86 -2.70 -24.36
C GLU A 70 2.35 -2.34 -24.36
N ILE A 71 2.77 -1.49 -23.42
CA ILE A 71 4.16 -1.04 -23.26
C ILE A 71 5.00 -2.17 -22.66
N ASP A 72 4.50 -2.82 -21.61
CA ASP A 72 5.12 -3.96 -20.94
C ASP A 72 5.16 -5.22 -21.82
N ALA A 73 4.38 -5.27 -22.91
CA ALA A 73 4.44 -6.37 -23.87
C ALA A 73 5.60 -6.22 -24.87
N VAL A 74 6.09 -5.00 -25.08
CA VAL A 74 7.20 -4.71 -26.02
C VAL A 74 8.54 -4.50 -25.32
N ASN A 75 8.53 -4.23 -24.01
CA ASN A 75 9.70 -3.97 -23.17
C ASN A 75 10.17 -5.24 -22.44
#